data_AF-A0A225DPP4-F1
#
_entry.id   AF-A0A225DPP4-F1
#
_cell.length_a   1.000
_cell.length_b   1.000
_cell.length_c   1.000
_cell.angle_alpha   90.00
_cell.angle_beta   90.00
_cell.angle_gamma   90.00
#
_symmetry.space_group_name_H-M   'P 1'
#
loop_
_entity.id
_entity.type
_entity.pdbx_description
1 polymer ?
#
loop_
_entity_poly.entity_id
_entity_poly.type
_entity_poly.pdbx_seq_one_letter_code
_entity_poly.pdbx_strand_id
1 'polypeptide(L)'
;MTQQKHEPLQNFKSNVNFVIGFAQCIAVFIAVWLRCGGSMGGGYLGVQFVIGMGAMLLYYLFLAPGYPEVMFFWLLTLVMYVLHKAKHAYKRRVWQYRPHSRYMGKSGLSFLGGDAIAKRLWEPLLVLFAGFYVKSQGNGLGPWLIFSAVCLVIAHQYAAMEENARIQAVEDAREEQAWLMKNLPNH
;
A
#
# COMPACT_ATOMS: atom_id res chain seq x y z
N MET A 1 7.09 -20.45 36.51
CA MET A 1 7.13 -21.20 35.24
C MET A 1 5.98 -20.78 34.33
N THR A 2 6.00 -19.55 33.80
CA THR A 2 4.90 -18.97 32.99
C THR A 2 5.38 -18.35 31.66
N GLN A 3 6.68 -18.46 31.32
CA GLN A 3 7.24 -17.82 30.13
C GLN A 3 7.00 -18.57 28.80
N GLN A 4 6.60 -19.84 28.82
CA GLN A 4 6.59 -20.67 27.61
C GLN A 4 5.33 -20.52 26.73
N LYS A 5 4.28 -19.83 27.19
CA LYS A 5 3.03 -19.65 26.41
C LYS A 5 3.02 -18.42 25.49
N HIS A 6 3.93 -17.46 25.66
CA HIS A 6 3.96 -16.24 24.84
C HIS A 6 4.76 -16.36 23.54
N GLU A 7 5.71 -17.29 23.46
CA GLU A 7 6.57 -17.51 22.31
C GLU A 7 5.84 -17.87 21.00
N PRO A 8 4.86 -18.81 20.96
CA PRO A 8 4.23 -19.20 19.70
C PRO A 8 3.37 -18.08 19.10
N LEU A 9 2.71 -17.28 19.95
CA LEU A 9 1.91 -16.14 19.53
C LEU A 9 2.79 -15.00 18.99
N GLN A 10 3.96 -14.78 19.60
CA GLN A 10 4.90 -13.76 19.14
C GLN A 10 5.51 -14.13 17.78
N ASN A 11 5.90 -15.39 17.59
CA ASN A 11 6.40 -15.89 16.31
C ASN A 11 5.34 -15.81 15.21
N PHE A 12 4.09 -16.17 15.52
CA PHE A 12 2.97 -16.03 14.60
C PHE A 12 2.76 -14.57 14.16
N LYS A 13 2.73 -13.62 15.11
CA LYS A 13 2.61 -12.18 14.80
C LYS A 13 3.76 -11.70 13.92
N SER A 14 4.98 -12.13 14.20
CA SER A 14 6.16 -11.75 13.41
C SER A 14 6.05 -12.24 11.96
N ASN A 15 5.64 -13.49 11.76
CA ASN A 15 5.44 -14.07 10.43
C ASN A 15 4.34 -13.36 9.65
N VAL A 16 3.21 -13.05 10.29
CA VAL A 16 2.11 -12.31 9.66
C VAL A 16 2.57 -10.90 9.24
N ASN A 17 3.28 -10.20 10.12
CA ASN A 17 3.84 -8.87 9.81
C ASN A 17 4.84 -8.93 8.66
N PHE A 18 5.65 -9.98 8.58
CA PHE A 18 6.58 -10.19 7.48
C PHE A 18 5.84 -10.37 6.14
N VAL A 19 4.81 -11.23 6.11
CA VAL A 19 3.98 -11.44 4.91
C VAL A 19 3.30 -10.16 4.47
N ILE A 20 2.74 -9.39 5.41
CA ILE A 20 2.12 -8.09 5.12
C ILE A 20 3.15 -7.09 4.58
N GLY A 21 4.33 -7.01 5.22
CA GLY A 21 5.41 -6.13 4.77
C GLY A 21 5.87 -6.47 3.35
N PHE A 22 5.99 -7.76 3.05
CA PHE A 22 6.31 -8.24 1.71
C PHE A 22 5.21 -7.89 0.69
N ALA A 23 3.94 -8.15 1.03
CA ALA A 23 2.81 -7.79 0.20
C ALA A 23 2.75 -6.27 -0.07
N GLN A 24 3.04 -5.44 0.94
CA GLN A 24 3.14 -4.00 0.77
C GLN A 24 4.24 -3.61 -0.22
N CYS A 25 5.43 -4.21 -0.14
CA CYS A 25 6.54 -3.92 -1.07
C CYS A 25 6.15 -4.16 -2.53
N ILE A 26 5.46 -5.27 -2.80
CA ILE A 26 4.98 -5.61 -4.15
C ILE A 26 3.83 -4.70 -4.57
N ALA A 27 2.88 -4.45 -3.68
CA ALA A 27 1.73 -3.60 -3.93
C ALA A 27 2.13 -2.15 -4.27
N VAL A 28 3.21 -1.63 -3.66
CA VAL A 28 3.71 -0.26 -3.92
C VAL A 28 3.97 -0.03 -5.40
N PHE A 29 4.53 -1.03 -6.09
CA PHE A 29 4.89 -0.94 -7.49
C PHE A 29 3.67 -0.62 -8.37
N ILE A 30 2.56 -1.32 -8.13
CA ILE A 30 1.29 -1.08 -8.82
C ILE A 30 0.59 0.17 -8.31
N ALA A 31 0.73 0.51 -7.03
CA ALA A 31 0.17 1.74 -6.48
C ALA A 31 0.68 2.99 -7.21
N VAL A 32 1.92 2.98 -7.75
CA VAL A 32 2.45 4.12 -8.54
C VAL A 32 1.57 4.43 -9.76
N TRP A 33 0.99 3.40 -10.38
CA TRP A 33 0.13 3.51 -11.55
C TRP A 33 -1.30 3.91 -11.21
N LEU A 34 -1.80 3.44 -10.07
CA LEU A 34 -3.20 3.63 -9.68
C LEU A 34 -3.46 4.96 -8.95
N ARG A 35 -2.43 5.60 -8.42
CA ARG A 35 -2.55 6.80 -7.58
C ARG A 35 -2.50 8.07 -8.41
N CYS A 36 -3.24 9.10 -7.99
CA CYS A 36 -3.13 10.42 -8.60
C CYS A 36 -1.73 11.00 -8.39
N GLY A 37 -1.18 11.60 -9.44
CA GLY A 37 0.15 12.23 -9.45
C GLY A 37 0.40 13.17 -8.25
N GLY A 38 1.46 12.88 -7.50
CA GLY A 38 1.88 13.69 -6.34
C GLY A 38 0.94 13.61 -5.14
N SER A 39 0.05 12.61 -5.08
CA SER A 39 -0.76 12.31 -3.89
C SER A 39 -0.19 11.16 -3.05
N MET A 40 0.68 10.32 -3.61
CA MET A 40 1.30 9.22 -2.83
C MET A 40 2.02 9.76 -1.60
N GLY A 41 1.60 9.32 -0.42
CA GLY A 41 2.23 9.74 0.83
C GLY A 41 3.54 9.00 1.13
N GLY A 42 4.13 9.37 2.26
CA GLY A 42 5.50 8.98 2.62
C GLY A 42 5.73 7.47 2.76
N GLY A 43 4.71 6.70 3.16
CA GLY A 43 4.82 5.26 3.38
C GLY A 43 5.20 4.45 2.14
N TYR A 44 4.73 4.87 0.96
CA TYR A 44 4.98 4.18 -0.32
C TYR A 44 6.27 4.62 -1.02
N LEU A 45 6.90 5.71 -0.57
CA LEU A 45 8.01 6.36 -1.27
C LEU A 45 9.38 6.12 -0.60
N GLY A 46 9.51 5.01 0.14
CA GLY A 46 10.68 4.65 0.95
C GLY A 46 11.26 3.27 0.61
N VAL A 47 11.77 2.57 1.62
CA VAL A 47 12.44 1.27 1.49
C VAL A 47 11.57 0.22 0.79
N GLN A 48 10.25 0.23 1.05
CA GLN A 48 9.30 -0.71 0.44
C GLN A 48 9.30 -0.62 -1.10
N PHE A 49 9.43 0.59 -1.67
CA PHE A 49 9.53 0.78 -3.12
C PHE A 49 10.83 0.18 -3.66
N VAL A 50 11.95 0.39 -2.97
CA VAL A 50 13.25 -0.15 -3.39
C VAL A 50 13.22 -1.68 -3.40
N ILE A 51 12.62 -2.29 -2.37
CA ILE A 51 12.44 -3.75 -2.30
C ILE A 51 11.52 -4.22 -3.44
N GLY A 52 10.38 -3.55 -3.67
CA GLY A 52 9.47 -3.89 -4.76
C GLY A 52 10.09 -3.78 -6.16
N MET A 53 10.86 -2.72 -6.40
CA MET A 53 11.62 -2.51 -7.64
C MET A 53 12.70 -3.58 -7.83
N GLY A 54 13.40 -3.95 -6.76
CA GLY A 54 14.37 -5.04 -6.76
C GLY A 54 13.71 -6.38 -7.07
N ALA A 55 12.56 -6.68 -6.45
CA ALA A 55 11.81 -7.90 -6.69
C ALA A 55 11.34 -8.02 -8.15
N MET A 56 10.87 -6.93 -8.75
CA MET A 56 10.48 -6.91 -10.18
C MET A 56 11.69 -7.09 -11.12
N LEU A 57 12.83 -6.51 -10.76
CA LEU A 57 14.07 -6.72 -11.51
C LEU A 57 14.53 -8.19 -11.43
N LEU A 58 14.48 -8.81 -10.25
CA LEU A 58 14.76 -10.23 -10.07
C LEU A 58 13.76 -11.09 -10.86
N TYR A 59 12.48 -10.72 -10.87
CA TYR A 59 11.46 -11.39 -11.69
C TYR A 59 11.85 -11.39 -13.18
N TYR A 60 12.26 -10.24 -13.72
CA TYR A 60 12.75 -10.16 -15.11
C TYR A 60 13.98 -11.04 -15.34
N LEU A 61 14.96 -11.02 -14.44
CA LEU A 61 16.22 -11.74 -14.62
C LEU A 61 16.06 -13.27 -14.53
N PHE A 62 15.18 -13.77 -13.66
CA PHE A 62 15.10 -15.21 -13.35
C PHE A 62 13.85 -15.90 -13.88
N LEU A 63 12.71 -15.22 -13.98
CA LEU A 63 11.42 -15.84 -14.28
C LEU A 63 10.84 -15.42 -15.63
N ALA A 64 11.16 -14.22 -16.11
CA ALA A 64 10.75 -13.71 -17.41
C ALA A 64 11.92 -13.21 -18.27
N PRO A 65 13.07 -13.94 -18.36
CA PRO A 65 14.14 -13.52 -19.23
C PRO A 65 13.68 -13.61 -20.69
N GLY A 66 13.77 -12.51 -21.43
CA GLY A 66 13.36 -12.44 -22.84
C GLY A 66 12.03 -11.74 -23.10
N TYR A 67 11.36 -11.22 -22.07
CA TYR A 67 10.16 -10.38 -22.20
C TYR A 67 10.53 -8.89 -22.02
N PRO A 68 10.94 -8.17 -23.10
CA PRO A 68 11.43 -6.79 -23.00
C PRO A 68 10.38 -5.83 -22.43
N GLU A 69 9.10 -6.14 -22.57
CA GLU A 69 8.02 -5.36 -22.00
C GLU A 69 8.06 -5.31 -20.46
N VAL A 70 8.62 -6.33 -19.80
CA VAL A 70 8.77 -6.39 -18.33
C VAL A 70 9.79 -5.34 -17.89
N MET A 71 10.92 -5.27 -18.59
CA MET A 71 11.94 -4.24 -18.37
C MET A 71 11.41 -2.84 -18.72
N PHE A 72 10.67 -2.70 -19.82
CA PHE A 72 10.05 -1.43 -20.19
C PHE A 72 9.07 -0.95 -19.12
N PHE A 73 8.22 -1.83 -18.61
CA PHE A 73 7.29 -1.52 -17.52
C PHE A 73 8.02 -1.13 -16.23
N TRP A 74 9.13 -1.81 -15.91
CA TRP A 74 9.99 -1.47 -14.79
C TRP A 74 10.58 -0.06 -14.92
N LEU A 75 11.17 0.27 -16.08
CA LEU A 75 11.72 1.59 -16.36
C LEU A 75 10.65 2.68 -16.31
N LEU A 76 9.49 2.42 -16.89
CA LEU A 76 8.39 3.38 -16.91
C LEU A 76 7.83 3.62 -15.50
N THR A 77 7.78 2.58 -14.67
CA THR A 77 7.40 2.72 -13.27
C THR A 77 8.41 3.56 -12.48
N LEU A 78 9.72 3.41 -12.76
CA LEU A 78 10.76 4.25 -12.18
C LEU A 78 10.55 5.74 -12.55
N VAL A 79 10.29 6.02 -13.83
CA VAL A 79 10.01 7.38 -14.31
C VAL A 79 8.77 7.96 -13.62
N MET A 80 7.67 7.20 -13.58
CA MET A 80 6.46 7.62 -12.90
C MET A 80 6.69 7.90 -11.41
N TYR A 81 7.49 7.08 -10.74
CA TYR A 81 7.85 7.30 -9.34
C TYR A 81 8.60 8.63 -9.15
N VAL A 82 9.57 8.94 -10.02
CA VAL A 82 10.30 10.22 -9.98
C VAL A 82 9.34 11.39 -10.20
N LEU A 83 8.42 11.28 -11.16
CA LEU A 83 7.39 12.29 -11.39
C LEU A 83 6.46 12.48 -10.18
N HIS A 84 6.08 11.40 -9.51
CA HIS A 84 5.32 11.45 -8.26
C HIS A 84 6.09 12.19 -7.17
N LYS A 85 7.38 11.89 -6.97
CA LYS A 85 8.26 12.59 -6.01
C LYS A 85 8.39 14.08 -6.33
N ALA A 86 8.65 14.42 -7.59
CA ALA A 86 8.80 15.80 -8.04
C ALA A 86 7.51 16.60 -7.81
N LYS A 87 6.36 16.06 -8.24
CA LYS A 87 5.05 16.68 -8.06
C LYS A 87 4.68 16.80 -6.58
N HIS A 88 5.01 15.80 -5.78
CA HIS A 88 4.79 15.84 -4.33
C HIS A 88 5.65 16.92 -3.66
N ALA A 89 6.93 17.05 -4.03
CA ALA A 89 7.80 18.13 -3.54
C ALA A 89 7.29 19.52 -3.95
N TYR A 90 6.83 19.66 -5.20
CA TYR A 90 6.21 20.89 -5.68
C TYR A 90 4.97 21.27 -4.87
N LYS A 91 4.02 20.34 -4.65
CA LYS A 91 2.82 20.60 -3.83
C LYS A 91 3.14 21.00 -2.39
N ARG A 92 4.17 20.40 -1.78
CA ARG A 92 4.61 20.79 -0.42
C ARG A 92 5.13 22.22 -0.38
N ARG A 93 5.88 22.63 -1.42
CA ARG A 93 6.45 23.98 -1.50
C ARG A 93 5.40 25.04 -1.80
N VAL A 94 4.50 24.79 -2.77
CA VAL A 94 3.56 25.81 -3.27
C VAL A 94 2.26 25.86 -2.48
N TRP A 95 1.70 24.71 -2.10
CA TRP A 95 0.38 24.64 -1.45
C TRP A 95 0.45 24.32 0.05
N GLN A 96 1.65 24.37 0.63
CA GLN A 96 1.90 23.99 2.02
C GLN A 96 1.29 22.63 2.41
N TYR A 97 1.18 21.73 1.42
CA TYR A 97 0.54 20.44 1.61
C TYR A 97 1.32 19.61 2.63
N ARG A 98 0.68 19.25 3.76
CA ARG A 98 1.26 18.39 4.80
C ARG A 98 0.50 17.06 4.85
N PRO A 99 0.92 16.05 4.08
CA PRO A 99 0.32 14.73 4.16
C PRO A 99 0.61 14.12 5.54
N HIS A 100 -0.38 13.47 6.14
CA HIS A 100 -0.13 12.64 7.31
C HIS A 100 0.77 11.45 6.92
N SER A 101 1.57 10.96 7.88
CA SER A 101 2.57 9.90 7.65
C SER A 101 2.01 8.62 7.03
N ARG A 102 0.72 8.35 7.26
CA ARG A 102 -0.01 7.16 6.79
C ARG A 102 -0.87 7.39 5.55
N TYR A 103 -0.79 8.57 4.91
CA TYR A 103 -1.59 8.87 3.74
C TYR A 103 -1.16 7.97 2.58
N MET A 104 -2.07 7.15 2.08
CA MET A 104 -1.76 6.21 0.99
C MET A 104 -1.86 6.86 -0.40
N GLY A 105 -2.23 8.13 -0.48
CA GLY A 105 -2.54 8.83 -1.71
C GLY A 105 -3.97 8.64 -2.18
N LYS A 106 -4.41 9.51 -3.10
CA LYS A 106 -5.75 9.45 -3.69
C LYS A 106 -5.73 8.46 -4.84
N SER A 107 -6.69 7.56 -4.87
CA SER A 107 -6.94 6.67 -6.00
C SER A 107 -7.35 7.47 -7.25
N GLY A 108 -6.76 7.13 -8.39
CA GLY A 108 -7.25 7.58 -9.69
C GLY A 108 -8.68 7.11 -9.97
N LEU A 109 -9.11 6.03 -9.32
CA LEU A 109 -10.45 5.44 -9.43
C LEU A 109 -11.43 5.95 -8.37
N SER A 110 -11.06 6.99 -7.62
CA SER A 110 -11.91 7.54 -6.55
C SER A 110 -13.29 8.05 -7.03
N PHE A 111 -13.48 8.24 -8.33
CA PHE A 111 -14.78 8.58 -8.93
C PHE A 111 -15.79 7.43 -8.94
N LEU A 112 -15.37 6.17 -8.79
CA LEU A 112 -16.24 4.98 -8.87
C LEU A 112 -16.94 4.58 -7.55
N GLY A 113 -16.87 5.42 -6.51
CA GLY A 113 -17.43 5.10 -5.19
C GLY A 113 -16.65 5.66 -4.02
N GLY A 114 -15.81 6.67 -4.24
CA GLY A 114 -14.96 7.24 -3.20
C GLY A 114 -13.63 6.49 -3.03
N ASP A 115 -12.72 7.13 -2.31
CA ASP A 115 -11.32 6.69 -2.22
C ASP A 115 -11.16 5.35 -1.47
N ALA A 116 -11.99 5.09 -0.46
CA ALA A 116 -11.96 3.85 0.32
C ALA A 116 -12.39 2.63 -0.51
N ILE A 117 -13.52 2.72 -1.22
CA ILE A 117 -14.03 1.63 -2.08
C ILE A 117 -13.09 1.43 -3.26
N ALA A 118 -12.60 2.52 -3.86
CA ALA A 118 -11.66 2.45 -4.96
C ALA A 118 -10.40 1.63 -4.60
N LYS A 119 -9.80 1.89 -3.44
CA LYS A 119 -8.61 1.15 -2.96
C LYS A 119 -8.89 -0.30 -2.59
N ARG A 120 -9.98 -0.56 -1.87
CA ARG A 120 -10.26 -1.89 -1.33
C ARG A 120 -10.76 -2.87 -2.39
N LEU A 121 -11.46 -2.38 -3.41
CA LEU A 121 -12.15 -3.22 -4.38
C LEU A 121 -11.71 -2.94 -5.82
N TRP A 122 -11.89 -1.71 -6.30
CA TRP A 122 -11.72 -1.41 -7.73
C TRP A 122 -10.26 -1.49 -8.21
N GLU A 123 -9.32 -1.01 -7.40
CA GLU A 123 -7.89 -1.06 -7.69
C GLU A 123 -7.38 -2.49 -7.86
N PRO A 124 -7.56 -3.42 -6.89
CA PRO A 124 -7.15 -4.80 -7.07
C PRO A 124 -7.87 -5.50 -8.23
N LEU A 125 -9.18 -5.27 -8.41
CA LEU A 125 -9.93 -5.86 -9.50
C LEU A 125 -9.41 -5.41 -10.86
N LEU A 126 -9.16 -4.11 -11.05
CA LEU A 126 -8.61 -3.57 -12.30
C LEU A 126 -7.26 -4.22 -12.63
N VAL A 127 -6.38 -4.33 -11.64
CA VAL A 127 -5.05 -4.94 -11.81
C VAL A 127 -5.17 -6.43 -12.11
N LEU A 128 -6.11 -7.13 -11.47
CA LEU A 128 -6.35 -8.55 -11.70
C LEU A 128 -6.84 -8.79 -13.13
N PHE A 129 -7.84 -8.02 -13.59
CA PHE A 129 -8.34 -8.11 -14.97
C PHE A 129 -7.26 -7.74 -15.99
N ALA A 130 -6.50 -6.68 -15.75
CA ALA A 130 -5.37 -6.31 -16.60
C ALA A 130 -4.32 -7.44 -16.64
N GLY A 131 -4.01 -8.07 -15.51
CA GLY A 131 -3.08 -9.18 -15.44
C GLY A 131 -3.55 -10.42 -16.23
N PHE A 132 -4.83 -10.80 -16.12
CA PHE A 132 -5.39 -11.89 -16.92
C PHE A 132 -5.39 -11.57 -18.42
N TYR A 133 -5.78 -10.35 -18.79
CA TYR A 133 -5.76 -9.90 -20.18
C TYR A 133 -4.35 -9.95 -20.76
N VAL A 134 -3.37 -9.35 -20.08
CA VAL A 134 -1.97 -9.35 -20.51
C VAL A 134 -1.41 -10.78 -20.58
N LYS A 135 -1.75 -11.65 -19.63
CA LYS A 135 -1.38 -13.07 -19.67
C LYS A 135 -1.95 -13.78 -20.90
N SER A 136 -3.20 -13.51 -21.28
CA SER A 136 -3.81 -14.12 -22.48
C SER A 136 -3.13 -13.72 -23.79
N GLN A 137 -2.42 -12.59 -23.80
CA GLN A 137 -1.60 -12.13 -24.94
C GLN A 137 -0.20 -12.76 -24.95
N GLY A 138 0.11 -13.70 -24.03
CA GLY A 138 1.41 -14.37 -23.95
C GLY A 138 2.54 -13.50 -23.36
N ASN A 139 2.18 -12.39 -22.71
CA ASN A 139 3.12 -11.39 -22.23
C ASN A 139 3.63 -11.72 -20.82
N GLY A 140 4.93 -11.51 -20.57
CA GLY A 140 5.60 -11.84 -19.31
C GLY A 140 5.11 -11.02 -18.11
N LEU A 141 4.44 -9.88 -18.32
CA LEU A 141 3.90 -9.05 -17.24
C LEU A 141 2.66 -9.65 -16.56
N GLY A 142 1.92 -10.53 -17.25
CA GLY A 142 0.64 -11.05 -16.78
C GLY A 142 0.71 -11.68 -15.39
N PRO A 143 1.58 -12.68 -15.16
CA PRO A 143 1.74 -13.30 -13.84
C PRO A 143 2.12 -12.32 -12.73
N TRP A 144 2.99 -11.35 -13.03
CA TRP A 144 3.40 -10.33 -12.06
C TRP A 144 2.25 -9.43 -11.65
N LEU A 145 1.41 -8.99 -12.60
CA LEU A 145 0.23 -8.18 -12.33
C LEU A 145 -0.81 -8.93 -11.49
N ILE A 146 -1.07 -10.20 -11.80
CA ILE A 146 -1.99 -11.05 -11.02
C ILE A 146 -1.49 -11.18 -9.57
N PHE A 147 -0.20 -11.49 -9.40
CA PHE A 147 0.39 -11.61 -8.07
C PHE A 147 0.35 -10.30 -7.29
N SER A 148 0.65 -9.19 -7.99
CA SER A 148 0.57 -7.85 -7.41
C SER A 148 -0.86 -7.49 -7.00
N ALA A 149 -1.89 -7.91 -7.73
CA ALA A 149 -3.29 -7.68 -7.37
C ALA A 149 -3.64 -8.34 -6.03
N VAL A 150 -3.20 -9.59 -5.80
CA VAL A 150 -3.39 -10.28 -4.51
C VAL A 150 -2.66 -9.55 -3.38
N CYS A 151 -1.41 -9.14 -3.61
CA CYS A 151 -0.65 -8.35 -2.65
C CYS A 151 -1.34 -7.01 -2.34
N LEU A 152 -1.94 -6.39 -3.36
CA LEU A 152 -2.69 -5.15 -3.24
C LEU A 152 -3.92 -5.32 -2.32
N VAL A 153 -4.68 -6.40 -2.49
CA VAL A 153 -5.81 -6.73 -1.59
C VAL A 153 -5.32 -6.84 -0.14
N ILE A 154 -4.28 -7.62 0.10
CA ILE A 154 -3.73 -7.83 1.46
C ILE A 154 -3.28 -6.50 2.07
N ALA A 155 -2.51 -5.71 1.31
CA ALA A 155 -2.01 -4.42 1.76
C ALA A 155 -3.14 -3.43 2.08
N HIS A 156 -4.19 -3.37 1.25
CA HIS A 156 -5.33 -2.48 1.46
C HIS A 156 -6.23 -2.89 2.62
N GLN A 157 -6.50 -4.19 2.77
CA GLN A 157 -7.29 -4.70 3.89
C GLN A 157 -6.56 -4.47 5.22
N TYR A 158 -5.26 -4.74 5.26
CA TYR A 158 -4.48 -4.50 6.47
C TYR A 158 -4.41 -3.01 6.83
N ALA A 159 -4.21 -2.13 5.85
CA ALA A 159 -4.22 -0.69 6.08
C ALA A 159 -5.59 -0.19 6.61
N ALA A 160 -6.67 -0.73 6.06
CA ALA A 160 -8.04 -0.46 6.52
C ALA A 160 -8.28 -0.92 7.96
N MET A 161 -7.79 -2.10 8.33
CA MET A 161 -7.89 -2.60 9.70
C MET A 161 -7.11 -1.72 10.68
N GLU A 162 -5.90 -1.30 10.33
CA GLU A 162 -5.11 -0.39 11.18
C GLU A 162 -5.78 0.99 11.33
N GLU A 163 -6.42 1.49 10.28
CA GLU A 163 -7.15 2.76 10.32
C GLU A 163 -8.38 2.66 11.23
N ASN A 164 -9.18 1.60 11.06
CA ASN A 164 -10.37 1.36 11.90
C ASN A 164 -10.01 1.18 13.38
N ALA A 165 -8.96 0.39 13.69
CA ALA A 165 -8.52 0.17 15.07
C ALA A 165 -8.09 1.47 15.76
N ARG A 166 -7.56 2.44 15.00
CA ARG A 166 -7.18 3.76 15.53
C ARG A 166 -8.36 4.67 15.73
N ILE A 167 -9.31 4.67 14.80
CA ILE A 167 -10.55 5.43 14.96
C ILE A 167 -11.24 4.97 16.25
N GLN A 168 -11.35 3.66 16.44
CA GLN A 168 -11.88 3.07 17.66
C GLN A 168 -11.10 3.50 18.91
N ALA A 169 -9.76 3.42 18.90
CA ALA A 169 -8.96 3.86 20.04
C ALA A 169 -9.11 5.36 20.37
N VAL A 170 -9.38 6.21 19.35
CA VAL A 170 -9.64 7.64 19.56
C VAL A 170 -11.05 7.88 20.10
N GLU A 171 -12.03 7.09 19.65
CA GLU A 171 -13.40 7.11 20.18
C GLU A 171 -13.40 6.68 21.66
N ASP A 172 -12.76 5.56 21.98
CA ASP A 172 -12.60 5.07 23.36
C ASP A 172 -11.95 6.13 24.26
N ALA A 173 -10.84 6.74 23.81
CA ALA A 173 -10.16 7.80 24.56
C ALA A 173 -11.03 9.05 24.77
N ARG A 174 -11.89 9.39 23.81
CA ARG A 174 -12.84 10.51 23.94
C ARG A 174 -13.93 10.20 24.96
N GLU A 175 -14.43 8.97 24.97
CA GLU A 175 -15.43 8.51 25.94
C GLU A 175 -14.85 8.49 27.35
N GLU A 176 -13.62 7.99 27.52
CA GLU A 176 -12.90 8.03 28.80
C GLU A 176 -12.69 9.47 29.28
N GLN A 177 -12.26 10.38 28.40
CA GLN A 177 -12.08 11.79 28.75
C GLN A 177 -13.41 12.45 29.17
N ALA A 178 -14.51 12.13 28.48
CA ALA A 178 -15.84 12.63 28.81
C ALA A 178 -16.36 12.08 30.15
N TRP A 179 -16.09 10.81 30.45
CA TRP A 179 -16.40 10.19 31.73
C TRP A 179 -15.60 10.84 32.87
N LEU A 180 -14.30 11.04 32.67
CA LEU A 180 -13.42 11.71 33.62
C LEU A 180 -13.90 13.15 33.91
N MET A 181 -14.21 13.93 32.88
CA MET A 181 -14.71 15.31 33.07
C MET A 181 -16.05 15.39 33.82
N LYS A 182 -16.90 14.36 33.73
CA LYS A 182 -18.19 14.32 34.46
C LYS A 182 -18.03 13.88 35.92
N ASN A 183 -17.02 13.06 36.21
CA ASN A 183 -16.90 12.36 37.48
C ASN A 183 -15.74 12.85 38.36
N LEU A 184 -14.84 13.70 37.82
CA LEU A 184 -13.84 14.38 38.64
C LEU A 184 -14.51 15.54 39.38
N PRO A 185 -14.40 15.60 40.73
CA PRO A 185 -14.88 16.75 41.48
C PRO A 185 -14.11 18.00 41.03
N ASN A 186 -14.83 19.07 40.72
CA ASN A 186 -14.25 20.39 40.51
C ASN A 186 -13.51 20.78 41.80
N HIS A 187 -12.19 20.71 41.77
CA HIS A 187 -11.32 21.33 42.77
C HIS A 187 -10.95 22.73 42.32
#